data_AF-Q18MK5-F1
#
_entry.id   AF-Q18MK5-F1
#
_cell.length_a   1.000
_cell.length_b   1.000
_cell.length_c   1.000
_cell.angle_alpha   90.00
_cell.angle_beta   90.00
_cell.angle_gamma   90.00
#
_symmetry.space_group_name_H-M   'P 1'
#
loop_
_entity.id
_entity.type
_entity.pdbx_description
1 polymer ?
#
loop_
_entity_poly.entity_id
_entity_poly.type
_entity_poly.pdbx_seq_one_letter_code
_entity_poly.pdbx_strand_id
1 'polypeptide(L)'
;MAERGFREGTLEEASKILGVDKSSLASLSNLLAEKGVVEVEERVEEHYVLTERGRDALERGLPEEKLVLFLAGRGGEASVDEVRRALGEEAGIALGQAARKGLVVIAGGVVRLAVDQAEALKTITPLKKLLENVASGSKPTVGDELLTEALSRGLIRREARRSIVLRVKVNP
;
A
#
# COMPACT_ATOMS: atom_id res chain seq x y z
N MET A 1 -42.16 -1.54 -2.98
CA MET A 1 -40.69 -1.39 -3.14
C MET A 1 -40.07 -2.16 -1.99
N ALA A 2 -39.55 -3.37 -2.24
CA ALA A 2 -39.09 -4.26 -1.17
C ALA A 2 -37.81 -3.72 -0.55
N GLU A 3 -37.87 -3.42 0.75
CA GLU A 3 -36.74 -3.10 1.60
C GLU A 3 -35.67 -4.18 1.46
N ARG A 4 -34.50 -3.82 0.91
CA ARG A 4 -33.33 -4.70 0.97
C ARG A 4 -32.84 -4.73 2.41
N GLY A 5 -33.39 -5.64 3.21
CA GLY A 5 -32.96 -5.87 4.59
C GLY A 5 -31.45 -6.16 4.66
N PHE A 6 -30.79 -5.63 5.69
CA PHE A 6 -29.40 -5.94 6.01
C PHE A 6 -29.27 -7.46 6.25
N ARG A 7 -28.45 -8.14 5.45
CA ARG A 7 -28.22 -9.60 5.55
C ARG A 7 -26.90 -9.93 6.23
N GLU A 8 -25.84 -9.23 5.87
CA GLU A 8 -24.51 -9.38 6.42
C GLU A 8 -23.74 -8.06 6.28
N GLY A 9 -22.84 -7.80 7.22
CA GLY A 9 -21.91 -6.69 7.16
C GLY A 9 -21.20 -6.50 8.50
N THR A 10 -20.18 -5.64 8.51
CA THR A 10 -19.51 -5.27 9.75
C THR A 10 -20.44 -4.45 10.65
N LEU A 11 -20.20 -4.49 11.96
CA LEU A 11 -20.88 -3.65 12.95
C LEU A 11 -20.79 -2.16 12.57
N GLU A 12 -19.67 -1.76 11.96
CA GLU A 12 -19.42 -0.39 11.51
C GLU A 12 -20.29 0.01 10.31
N GLU A 13 -20.46 -0.87 9.33
CA GLU A 13 -21.38 -0.67 8.20
C GLU A 13 -22.84 -0.68 8.65
N ALA A 14 -23.20 -1.66 9.48
CA ALA A 14 -24.55 -1.80 10.02
C ALA A 14 -24.96 -0.57 10.84
N SER A 15 -24.06 -0.04 11.66
CA SER A 15 -24.26 1.20 12.43
C SER A 15 -24.56 2.40 11.51
N LYS A 16 -23.81 2.55 10.41
CA LYS A 16 -24.04 3.62 9.43
C LYS A 16 -25.37 3.46 8.69
N ILE A 17 -25.71 2.24 8.28
CA ILE A 17 -26.94 1.96 7.53
C ILE A 17 -28.18 2.17 8.41
N LEU A 18 -28.14 1.69 9.65
CA LEU A 18 -29.27 1.70 10.57
C LEU A 18 -29.39 3.00 11.36
N GLY A 19 -28.37 3.86 11.33
CA GLY A 19 -28.32 5.10 12.13
C GLY A 19 -28.23 4.87 13.63
N VAL A 20 -27.83 3.66 14.06
CA VAL A 20 -27.68 3.28 15.47
C VAL A 20 -26.20 3.37 15.84
N ASP A 21 -25.87 3.93 17.01
CA ASP A 21 -24.48 3.99 17.45
C ASP A 21 -23.88 2.58 17.65
N LYS A 22 -22.56 2.47 17.49
CA LYS A 22 -21.87 1.16 17.50
C LYS A 22 -22.03 0.40 18.81
N SER A 23 -22.04 1.08 19.96
CA SER A 23 -22.16 0.43 21.26
C SER A 23 -23.55 -0.15 21.52
N SER A 24 -24.59 0.61 21.15
CA SER A 24 -25.97 0.16 21.20
C SER A 24 -26.18 -0.99 20.22
N LEU A 25 -25.66 -0.87 19.00
CA LEU A 25 -25.78 -1.93 18.00
C LEU A 25 -25.04 -3.20 18.42
N ALA A 26 -23.87 -3.10 19.05
CA ALA A 26 -23.15 -4.27 19.57
C ALA A 26 -23.97 -4.98 20.66
N SER A 27 -24.52 -4.22 21.60
CA SER A 27 -25.36 -4.75 22.68
C SER A 27 -26.62 -5.43 22.15
N LEU A 28 -27.30 -4.79 21.19
CA LEU A 28 -28.48 -5.36 20.52
C LEU A 28 -28.13 -6.61 19.72
N SER A 29 -26.98 -6.61 19.03
CA SER A 29 -26.53 -7.76 18.24
C SER A 29 -26.26 -8.98 19.11
N ASN A 30 -25.65 -8.80 20.28
CA ASN A 30 -25.45 -9.88 21.24
C ASN A 30 -26.79 -10.44 21.74
N LEU A 31 -27.75 -9.58 22.10
CA LEU A 31 -29.08 -10.01 22.51
C LEU A 31 -29.82 -10.78 21.40
N LEU A 32 -29.70 -10.33 20.15
CA LEU A 32 -30.28 -11.01 19.00
C LEU A 32 -29.57 -12.32 18.68
N ALA A 33 -28.27 -12.42 18.97
CA ALA A 33 -27.51 -13.65 18.83
C ALA A 33 -27.91 -14.71 19.86
N GLU A 34 -28.11 -14.32 21.12
CA GLU A 34 -28.66 -15.20 22.16
C GLU A 34 -30.04 -15.76 21.77
N LYS A 35 -30.85 -14.94 21.09
CA LYS A 35 -32.16 -15.33 20.56
C LYS A 35 -32.09 -16.13 19.26
N GLY A 36 -30.89 -16.40 18.74
CA GLY A 36 -30.69 -17.15 17.49
C GLY A 36 -31.10 -16.41 16.21
N VAL A 37 -31.30 -15.10 16.27
CA VAL A 37 -31.73 -14.27 15.13
C VAL A 37 -30.54 -13.74 14.33
N VAL A 38 -29.43 -13.46 15.00
CA VAL A 38 -28.19 -12.93 14.40
C VAL A 38 -27.03 -13.85 14.75
N GLU A 39 -26.08 -14.00 13.84
CA GLU A 39 -24.76 -14.56 14.11
C GLU A 39 -23.77 -13.41 14.24
N VAL A 40 -22.94 -13.46 15.29
CA VAL A 40 -21.90 -12.47 15.56
C VAL A 40 -20.57 -13.20 15.51
N GLU A 41 -19.70 -12.77 14.60
CA GLU A 41 -18.37 -13.36 14.40
C GLU A 41 -17.31 -12.26 14.48
N GLU A 42 -16.21 -12.50 15.19
CA GLU A 42 -15.01 -11.67 15.08
C GLU A 42 -14.19 -12.17 13.87
N ARG A 43 -14.06 -11.34 12.85
CA ARG A 43 -13.20 -11.59 11.70
C ARG A 43 -11.90 -10.81 11.85
N VAL A 44 -10.77 -11.47 11.61
CA VAL A 44 -9.47 -10.82 11.50
C VAL A 44 -9.07 -10.80 10.04
N GLU A 45 -8.96 -9.61 9.46
CA GLU A 45 -8.49 -9.43 8.09
C GLU A 45 -7.12 -8.77 8.09
N GLU A 46 -6.18 -9.30 7.30
CA GLU A 46 -4.91 -8.63 7.04
C GLU A 46 -5.13 -7.52 5.99
N HIS A 47 -4.69 -6.32 6.32
CA HIS A 47 -4.59 -5.20 5.40
C HIS A 47 -3.15 -4.67 5.33
N TYR A 48 -2.87 -3.90 4.28
CA TYR A 48 -1.58 -3.26 4.09
C TYR A 48 -1.72 -1.77 4.35
N VAL A 49 -0.73 -1.19 5.02
CA VAL A 49 -0.65 0.26 5.23
C VAL A 49 0.72 0.79 4.82
N LEU A 50 0.77 2.05 4.40
CA LEU A 50 2.03 2.74 4.16
C LEU A 50 2.80 2.92 5.48
N THR A 51 4.10 2.70 5.42
CA THR A 51 5.04 3.16 6.45
C THR A 51 5.37 4.65 6.23
N GLU A 52 6.12 5.28 7.13
CA GLU A 52 6.67 6.62 6.89
C GLU A 52 7.48 6.68 5.60
N ARG A 53 8.34 5.69 5.36
CA ARG A 53 9.12 5.57 4.11
C ARG A 53 8.22 5.45 2.87
N GLY A 54 7.11 4.73 2.97
CA GLY A 54 6.14 4.62 1.89
C GLY A 54 5.41 5.93 1.58
N ARG A 55 5.07 6.70 2.62
CA ARG A 55 4.47 8.03 2.46
C ARG A 55 5.47 9.01 1.83
N ASP A 56 6.70 9.06 2.35
CA ASP A 56 7.78 9.86 1.79
C ASP A 56 8.04 9.52 0.31
N ALA A 57 7.98 8.23 -0.06
CA ALA A 57 8.13 7.80 -1.44
C ALA A 57 7.00 8.30 -2.36
N LEU A 58 5.77 8.43 -1.86
CA LEU A 58 4.66 9.01 -2.62
C LEU A 58 4.78 10.53 -2.74
N GLU A 59 5.13 11.21 -1.66
CA GLU A 59 5.20 12.67 -1.60
C GLU A 59 6.43 13.24 -2.32
N ARG A 60 7.59 12.62 -2.12
CA ARG A 60 8.89 13.12 -2.58
C ARG A 60 9.48 12.29 -3.72
N GLY A 61 8.82 11.20 -4.11
CA GLY A 61 9.30 10.25 -5.11
C GLY A 61 10.19 9.16 -4.53
N LEU A 62 10.29 8.05 -5.27
CA LEU A 62 11.14 6.92 -4.88
C LEU A 62 12.63 7.30 -5.01
N PRO A 63 13.54 6.75 -4.18
CA PRO A 63 14.98 7.03 -4.28
C PRO A 63 15.54 6.81 -5.69
N GLU A 64 15.17 5.71 -6.36
CA GLU A 64 15.56 5.43 -7.73
C GLU A 64 14.97 6.40 -8.76
N GLU A 65 13.77 6.95 -8.51
CA GLU A 65 13.15 7.99 -9.34
C GLU A 65 13.97 9.27 -9.25
N LYS A 66 14.34 9.68 -8.03
CA LYS A 66 15.19 10.84 -7.78
C LYS A 66 16.55 10.70 -8.48
N LEU A 67 17.15 9.52 -8.43
CA LEU A 67 18.42 9.25 -9.12
C LEU A 67 18.30 9.36 -10.64
N VAL A 68 17.27 8.75 -11.24
CA VAL A 68 17.05 8.80 -12.70
C VAL A 68 16.87 10.24 -13.16
N LEU A 69 16.05 11.03 -12.45
CA LEU A 69 15.82 12.44 -12.76
C LEU A 69 17.09 13.27 -12.59
N PHE A 70 17.86 13.01 -11.54
CA PHE A 70 19.14 13.67 -11.30
C PHE A 70 20.15 13.41 -12.43
N LEU A 71 20.31 12.15 -12.85
CA LEU A 71 21.21 11.78 -13.95
C LEU A 71 20.75 12.37 -15.28
N ALA A 72 19.45 12.29 -15.59
CA ALA A 72 18.89 12.86 -16.82
C ALA A 72 19.14 14.38 -16.92
N GLY A 73 19.00 15.10 -15.81
CA GLY A 73 19.33 16.53 -15.72
C GLY A 73 20.81 16.87 -15.94
N ARG A 74 21.71 15.87 -15.95
CA ARG A 74 23.17 16.02 -16.16
C ARG A 74 23.66 15.37 -17.44
N GLY A 75 22.77 15.03 -18.37
CA GLY A 75 23.14 14.37 -19.63
C GLY A 75 23.28 12.85 -19.52
N GLY A 76 22.72 12.25 -18.47
CA GLY A 76 22.59 10.79 -18.31
C GLY A 76 23.69 10.14 -17.48
N GLU A 77 24.64 10.90 -16.94
CA GLU A 77 25.71 10.36 -16.09
C GLU A 77 26.16 11.31 -14.98
N ALA A 78 26.71 10.74 -13.91
CA ALA A 78 27.35 11.48 -12.82
C ALA A 78 28.34 10.57 -12.07
N SER A 79 29.30 11.16 -11.36
CA SER A 79 30.14 10.39 -10.43
C SER A 79 29.32 9.88 -9.24
N VAL A 80 29.74 8.76 -8.63
CA VAL A 80 29.12 8.23 -7.40
C VAL A 80 29.13 9.28 -6.28
N ASP A 81 30.16 10.11 -6.19
CA ASP A 81 30.27 11.16 -5.18
C ASP A 81 29.35 12.36 -5.44
N GLU A 82 29.05 12.69 -6.70
CA GLU A 82 27.98 13.64 -7.02
C GLU A 82 26.61 13.09 -6.64
N VAL A 83 26.33 11.81 -6.92
CA VAL A 83 25.08 11.16 -6.52
C VAL A 83 24.92 11.16 -5.00
N ARG A 84 25.97 10.81 -4.25
CA ARG A 84 25.96 10.85 -2.78
C ARG A 84 25.70 12.24 -2.22
N ARG A 85 26.29 13.28 -2.82
CA ARG A 85 26.05 14.67 -2.40
C ARG A 85 24.63 15.13 -2.72
N ALA A 86 24.06 14.71 -3.85
CA ALA A 86 22.74 15.14 -4.27
C ALA A 86 21.59 14.42 -3.53
N LEU A 87 21.71 13.11 -3.31
CA LEU A 87 20.65 12.29 -2.71
C LEU A 87 20.87 12.04 -1.20
N GLY A 88 22.03 12.39 -0.66
CA GLY A 88 22.35 12.22 0.76
C GLY A 88 22.22 10.77 1.20
N GLU A 89 21.47 10.55 2.28
CA GLU A 89 21.27 9.23 2.89
C GLU A 89 20.56 8.23 1.97
N GLU A 90 19.76 8.72 1.00
CA GLU A 90 19.04 7.86 0.07
C GLU A 90 19.92 7.34 -1.08
N ALA A 91 21.11 7.90 -1.28
CA ALA A 91 21.97 7.60 -2.42
C ALA A 91 22.29 6.10 -2.55
N GLY A 92 22.61 5.43 -1.42
CA GLY A 92 22.92 4.01 -1.44
C GLY A 92 21.74 3.14 -1.89
N ILE A 93 20.54 3.45 -1.40
CA ILE A 93 19.31 2.73 -1.76
C ILE A 93 18.94 3.02 -3.22
N ALA A 94 19.01 4.28 -3.64
CA ALA A 94 18.73 4.68 -5.00
C ALA A 94 19.62 3.94 -6.01
N LEU A 95 20.93 3.93 -5.76
CA LEU A 95 21.91 3.22 -6.60
C LEU A 95 21.65 1.72 -6.63
N GLY A 96 21.42 1.10 -5.47
CA GLY A 96 21.17 -0.34 -5.39
C GLY A 96 19.89 -0.77 -6.09
N GLN A 97 18.79 -0.02 -5.92
CA GLN A 97 17.52 -0.31 -6.58
C GLN A 97 17.60 -0.07 -8.08
N ALA A 98 18.15 1.07 -8.51
CA ALA A 98 18.29 1.39 -9.92
C ALA A 98 19.19 0.39 -10.65
N ALA A 99 20.32 -0.03 -10.05
CA ALA A 99 21.21 -1.03 -10.64
C ALA A 99 20.53 -2.41 -10.73
N ARG A 100 19.83 -2.85 -9.67
CA ARG A 100 19.09 -4.12 -9.66
C ARG A 100 18.02 -4.18 -10.75
N LYS A 101 17.34 -3.05 -11.00
CA LYS A 101 16.30 -2.91 -12.02
C LYS A 101 16.86 -2.65 -13.42
N GLY A 102 18.18 -2.61 -13.59
CA GLY A 102 18.82 -2.35 -14.89
C GLY A 102 18.62 -0.93 -15.41
N LEU A 103 18.29 0.03 -14.54
CA LEU A 103 18.05 1.43 -14.91
C LEU A 103 19.37 2.20 -15.07
N VAL A 104 20.40 1.76 -14.35
CA VAL A 104 21.73 2.37 -14.36
C VAL A 104 22.82 1.30 -14.43
N VAL A 105 23.97 1.68 -14.98
CA VAL A 105 25.23 0.94 -14.90
C VAL A 105 26.22 1.73 -14.06
N ILE A 106 26.90 1.05 -13.14
CA ILE A 106 27.94 1.64 -12.30
C ILE A 106 29.29 1.04 -12.69
N ALA A 107 30.19 1.86 -13.23
CA ALA A 107 31.50 1.42 -13.69
C ALA A 107 32.55 2.52 -13.49
N GLY A 108 33.71 2.16 -12.91
CA GLY A 108 34.82 3.10 -12.72
C GLY A 108 34.48 4.33 -11.88
N GLY A 109 33.58 4.20 -10.89
CA GLY A 109 33.15 5.32 -10.05
C GLY A 109 32.13 6.27 -10.70
N VAL A 110 31.65 5.93 -11.92
CA VAL A 110 30.63 6.69 -12.65
C VAL A 110 29.34 5.88 -12.71
N VAL A 111 28.23 6.56 -12.55
CA VAL A 111 26.87 6.04 -12.68
C VAL A 111 26.28 6.59 -13.97
N ARG A 112 25.80 5.71 -14.85
CA ARG A 112 25.20 6.06 -16.14
C ARG A 112 23.80 5.49 -16.25
N LEU A 113 22.88 6.23 -16.85
CA LEU A 113 21.60 5.68 -17.28
C LEU A 113 21.85 4.55 -18.30
N ALA A 114 21.23 3.40 -18.05
CA ALA A 114 21.29 2.25 -18.94
C ALA A 114 20.18 2.27 -20.00
N VAL A 115 19.09 3.00 -19.70
CA VAL A 115 17.92 3.22 -20.54
C VAL A 115 17.56 4.71 -20.51
N ASP A 116 16.77 5.18 -21.46
CA ASP A 116 16.31 6.57 -21.42
C ASP A 116 15.42 6.87 -20.20
N GLN A 117 15.28 8.16 -19.88
CA GLN A 117 14.50 8.61 -18.72
C GLN A 117 13.06 8.09 -18.76
N ALA A 118 12.40 8.09 -19.92
CA ALA A 118 11.00 7.71 -20.01
C ALA A 118 10.82 6.21 -19.71
N GLU A 119 11.71 5.37 -20.23
CA GLU A 119 11.69 3.92 -19.97
C GLU A 119 12.02 3.59 -18.51
N ALA A 120 12.98 4.31 -17.92
CA ALA A 120 13.26 4.17 -16.49
C ALA A 120 12.05 4.52 -15.61
N LEU A 121 11.36 5.62 -15.92
CA LEU A 121 10.16 6.03 -15.18
C LEU A 121 8.99 5.04 -15.38
N LYS A 122 8.83 4.45 -16.56
CA LYS A 122 7.84 3.38 -16.78
C LYS A 122 8.11 2.17 -15.90
N THR A 123 9.37 1.81 -15.70
CA THR A 123 9.76 0.68 -14.83
C THR A 123 9.46 0.95 -13.35
N ILE A 124 9.55 2.22 -12.91
CA ILE A 124 9.32 2.63 -11.52
C ILE A 124 7.82 2.81 -11.22
N THR A 125 7.05 3.32 -12.19
CA THR A 125 5.64 3.71 -12.03
C THR A 125 4.73 2.64 -11.41
N PRO A 126 4.83 1.33 -11.75
CA PRO A 126 3.98 0.30 -11.15
C PRO A 126 4.07 0.23 -9.62
N LEU A 127 5.27 0.36 -9.06
CA LEU A 127 5.45 0.34 -7.61
C LEU A 127 4.79 1.57 -6.96
N LYS A 128 4.91 2.75 -7.59
CA LYS A 128 4.26 3.97 -7.12
C LYS A 128 2.74 3.84 -7.11
N LYS A 129 2.17 3.28 -8.19
CA LYS A 129 0.73 2.97 -8.27
C LYS A 129 0.27 1.98 -7.20
N LEU A 130 1.07 0.96 -6.89
CA LEU A 130 0.78 0.07 -5.77
C LEU A 130 0.71 0.84 -4.44
N LEU A 131 1.65 1.75 -4.18
CA LEU A 131 1.63 2.57 -2.97
C LEU A 131 0.40 3.49 -2.93
N GLU A 132 -0.01 4.08 -4.05
CA GLU A 132 -1.25 4.89 -4.17
C GLU A 132 -2.50 4.04 -3.88
N ASN A 133 -2.55 2.82 -4.41
CA ASN A 133 -3.63 1.87 -4.14
C ASN A 133 -3.70 1.53 -2.64
N VAL A 134 -2.56 1.28 -2.00
CA VAL A 134 -2.51 1.03 -0.55
C VAL A 134 -2.93 2.28 0.23
N ALA A 135 -2.51 3.47 -0.20
CA ALA A 135 -2.89 4.74 0.43
C ALA A 135 -4.41 4.98 0.41
N SER A 136 -5.06 4.61 -0.69
CA SER A 136 -6.52 4.70 -0.86
C SER A 136 -7.30 3.59 -0.16
N GLY A 137 -6.61 2.63 0.50
CA GLY A 137 -7.23 1.50 1.18
C GLY A 137 -7.62 0.35 0.25
N SER A 138 -7.18 0.39 -1.02
CA SER A 138 -7.39 -0.71 -1.96
C SER A 138 -6.54 -1.92 -1.55
N LYS A 139 -7.15 -3.11 -1.55
CA LYS A 139 -6.45 -4.35 -1.17
C LYS A 139 -5.55 -4.81 -2.32
N PRO A 140 -4.22 -4.89 -2.13
CA PRO A 140 -3.33 -5.46 -3.13
C PRO A 140 -3.57 -6.96 -3.32
N THR A 141 -3.27 -7.46 -4.51
CA THR A 141 -3.30 -8.90 -4.81
C THR A 141 -2.15 -9.61 -4.11
N VAL A 142 -2.45 -10.67 -3.34
CA VAL A 142 -1.43 -11.50 -2.67
C VAL A 142 -0.63 -12.29 -3.71
N GLY A 143 0.69 -12.33 -3.56
CA GLY A 143 1.59 -13.00 -4.52
C GLY A 143 2.10 -12.08 -5.63
N ASP A 144 1.67 -10.82 -5.67
CA ASP A 144 2.22 -9.81 -6.57
C ASP A 144 3.70 -9.53 -6.20
N GLU A 145 4.57 -9.55 -7.21
CA GLU A 145 6.00 -9.25 -7.06
C GLU A 145 6.22 -7.84 -6.51
N LEU A 146 5.38 -6.87 -6.93
CA LEU A 146 5.43 -5.48 -6.44
C LEU A 146 5.05 -5.39 -4.97
N LEU A 147 4.07 -6.19 -4.53
CA LEU A 147 3.68 -6.26 -3.11
C LEU A 147 4.84 -6.78 -2.26
N THR A 148 5.50 -7.85 -2.74
CA THR A 148 6.67 -8.43 -2.09
C THR A 148 7.82 -7.43 -2.05
N GLU A 149 8.07 -6.72 -3.16
CA GLU A 149 9.06 -5.65 -3.22
C GLU A 149 8.77 -4.57 -2.19
N ALA A 150 7.54 -4.04 -2.16
CA ALA A 150 7.14 -2.96 -1.25
C ALA A 150 7.26 -3.36 0.23
N LEU A 151 6.91 -4.61 0.58
CA LEU A 151 7.10 -5.17 1.93
C LEU A 151 8.59 -5.29 2.28
N SER A 152 9.39 -5.88 1.38
CA SER A 152 10.83 -6.10 1.62
C SER A 152 11.61 -4.80 1.79
N ARG A 153 11.17 -3.74 1.09
CA ARG A 153 11.73 -2.39 1.16
C ARG A 153 11.19 -1.58 2.36
N GLY A 154 10.25 -2.14 3.12
CA GLY A 154 9.61 -1.48 4.24
C GLY A 154 8.82 -0.24 3.84
N LEU A 155 8.30 -0.18 2.61
CA LEU A 155 7.42 0.91 2.13
C LEU A 155 5.98 0.72 2.62
N ILE A 156 5.60 -0.54 2.82
CA ILE A 156 4.32 -0.94 3.42
C ILE A 156 4.56 -1.95 4.52
N ARG A 157 3.59 -2.08 5.41
CA ARG A 157 3.54 -3.14 6.42
C ARG A 157 2.18 -3.82 6.44
N ARG A 158 2.15 -5.04 6.95
CA ARG A 158 0.90 -5.75 7.25
C ARG A 158 0.38 -5.29 8.60
N GLU A 159 -0.92 -5.10 8.68
CA GLU A 159 -1.65 -4.87 9.92
C GLU A 159 -2.88 -5.78 9.95
N ALA A 160 -3.23 -6.26 11.14
CA ALA A 160 -4.45 -7.01 11.35
C ALA A 160 -5.56 -6.04 11.74
N ARG A 161 -6.66 -6.03 10.98
CA ARG A 161 -7.89 -5.35 11.37
C ARG A 161 -8.88 -6.39 11.86
N ARG A 162 -9.28 -6.24 13.12
CA ARG A 162 -10.37 -7.01 13.71
C ARG A 162 -11.67 -6.27 13.45
N SER A 163 -12.67 -6.97 12.94
CA SER A 163 -14.01 -6.46 12.73
C SER A 163 -15.02 -7.45 13.29
N ILE A 164 -16.08 -6.91 13.89
CA ILE A 164 -17.24 -7.71 14.28
C ILE A 164 -18.17 -7.75 13.07
N VAL A 165 -18.47 -8.94 12.57
CA VAL A 165 -19.39 -9.17 11.46
C VAL A 165 -20.71 -9.66 12.03
N LEU A 166 -21.80 -9.06 11.56
CA LEU A 166 -23.17 -9.41 11.90
C LEU A 166 -23.80 -10.09 10.69
N ARG A 167 -24.37 -11.28 10.87
CA ARG A 167 -25.14 -11.98 9.83
C ARG A 167 -26.53 -12.32 10.33
N VAL A 168 -27.56 -11.89 9.61
CA VAL A 168 -28.95 -12.21 9.95
C VAL A 168 -29.27 -13.63 9.49
N LYS A 169 -29.77 -14.47 10.40
CA LYS A 169 -30.25 -15.81 10.06
C LYS A 169 -31.63 -15.67 9.43
N VAL A 170 -31.69 -15.72 8.10
CA VAL A 170 -32.97 -15.80 7.39
C VAL A 170 -33.44 -17.25 7.50
N ASN A 171 -34.44 -17.50 8.33
CA ASN A 171 -35.12 -18.78 8.34
C ASN A 171 -35.92 -18.91 7.02
N PRO A 172 -35.79 -20.01 6.27
CA PRO A 172 -36.57 -20.24 5.04
C PRO A 172 -38.07 -20.38 5.32
#